data_AF-A0A7V9KKS7-F1
#
_entry.id   AF-A0A7V9KKS7-F1
#
_cell.length_a   1.000
_cell.length_b   1.000
_cell.length_c   1.000
_cell.angle_alpha   90.00
_cell.angle_beta   90.00
_cell.angle_gamma   90.00
#
_symmetry.space_group_name_H-M   'P 1'
#
loop_
_entity.id
_entity.type
_entity.pdbx_description
1 polymer ?
#
loop_
_entity_poly.entity_id
_entity_poly.type
_entity_poly.pdbx_seq_one_letter_code
_entity_poly.pdbx_strand_id
1 'polypeptide(L)'
;MADQSTGDAKLVQYLTEAHGKEKELQDSLVAHIELASRPAYKKRLKDHLKETNQHVKLVERRIKKLGGKLDRGVPAKAVAAVADLPKRTAAAAKGAEHAIRGTGDEEKELKNAKTEYWNEHEEIANYLAIEILATALGDKETAQVAKAIRRQEERMASF
;
A
#
# COMPACT_ATOMS: atom_id res chain seq x y z
N MET A 1 -16.83 27.59 -2.28
CA MET A 1 -16.19 26.28 -2.58
C MET A 1 -17.15 25.57 -3.52
N ALA A 2 -16.68 25.11 -4.68
CA ALA A 2 -17.55 24.37 -5.60
C ALA A 2 -18.08 23.12 -4.89
N ASP A 3 -19.37 22.86 -5.03
CA ASP A 3 -20.00 21.67 -4.48
C ASP A 3 -19.34 20.44 -5.13
N GLN A 4 -18.82 19.52 -4.32
CA GLN A 4 -18.05 18.37 -4.82
C GLN A 4 -19.01 17.39 -5.50
N SER A 5 -18.74 17.03 -6.75
CA SER A 5 -19.60 16.06 -7.45
C SER A 5 -19.53 14.68 -6.77
N THR A 6 -20.57 13.85 -6.92
CA THR A 6 -20.55 12.47 -6.43
C THR A 6 -19.37 11.67 -7.01
N GLY A 7 -18.97 11.96 -8.26
CA GLY A 7 -17.80 11.37 -8.89
C GLY A 7 -16.49 11.79 -8.21
N ASP A 8 -16.32 13.08 -7.94
CA ASP A 8 -15.14 13.60 -7.24
C ASP A 8 -15.05 13.06 -5.81
N ALA A 9 -16.19 12.91 -5.12
CA ALA A 9 -16.24 12.29 -3.79
C ALA A 9 -15.76 10.83 -3.84
N LYS A 10 -16.15 10.08 -4.88
CA LYS A 10 -15.70 8.70 -5.04
C LYS A 10 -14.22 8.59 -5.39
N LEU A 11 -13.69 9.50 -6.22
CA LEU A 11 -12.25 9.58 -6.48
C LEU A 11 -11.47 9.91 -5.20
N VAL A 12 -11.94 10.86 -4.39
CA VAL A 12 -11.32 11.18 -3.10
C VAL A 12 -11.31 9.98 -2.17
N GLN A 13 -12.39 9.20 -2.11
CA GLN A 13 -12.43 7.96 -1.33
C GLN A 13 -11.29 7.01 -1.75
N TYR A 14 -11.23 6.62 -3.03
CA TYR A 14 -10.23 5.64 -3.49
C TYR A 14 -8.80 6.17 -3.41
N LEU A 15 -8.57 7.45 -3.67
CA LEU A 15 -7.27 8.07 -3.46
C LEU A 15 -6.89 8.08 -1.97
N THR A 16 -7.84 8.24 -1.06
CA THR A 16 -7.57 8.20 0.40
C THR A 16 -7.22 6.78 0.85
N GLU A 17 -7.91 5.77 0.33
CA GLU A 17 -7.58 4.35 0.55
C GLU A 17 -6.17 4.04 0.03
N ALA A 18 -5.84 4.44 -1.21
CA ALA A 18 -4.52 4.28 -1.78
C ALA A 18 -3.45 5.03 -0.96
N HIS A 19 -3.70 6.27 -0.55
CA HIS A 19 -2.78 7.01 0.33
C HIS A 19 -2.53 6.28 1.66
N GLY A 20 -3.55 5.67 2.25
CA GLY A 20 -3.42 4.84 3.45
C GLY A 20 -2.50 3.64 3.22
N LYS A 21 -2.70 2.92 2.11
CA LYS A 21 -1.87 1.77 1.73
C LYS A 21 -0.42 2.17 1.51
N GLU A 22 -0.18 3.24 0.75
CA GLU A 22 1.15 3.78 0.47
C GLU A 22 1.91 4.13 1.76
N LYS A 23 1.22 4.70 2.75
CA LYS A 23 1.78 4.97 4.09
C LYS A 23 2.15 3.71 4.84
N GLU A 24 1.32 2.68 4.80
CA GLU A 24 1.63 1.38 5.40
C GLU A 24 2.86 0.74 4.75
N LEU A 25 2.98 0.84 3.41
CA LEU A 25 4.12 0.30 2.66
C LEU A 25 5.42 1.06 2.93
N GLN A 26 5.37 2.38 3.18
CA GLN A 26 6.55 3.12 3.64
C GLN A 26 7.17 2.50 4.89
N ASP A 27 6.34 2.21 5.90
CA ASP A 27 6.79 1.63 7.16
C ASP A 27 7.31 0.19 6.96
N SER A 28 6.60 -0.60 6.16
CA SER A 28 7.01 -1.96 5.81
C SER A 28 8.36 -1.98 5.07
N LEU A 29 8.55 -1.12 4.07
CA LEU A 29 9.79 -1.07 3.29
C LEU A 29 10.99 -0.65 4.14
N VAL A 30 10.83 0.30 5.05
CA VAL A 30 11.89 0.68 6.00
C VAL A 30 12.30 -0.54 6.84
N ALA A 31 11.33 -1.29 7.39
CA ALA A 31 11.62 -2.49 8.17
C ALA A 31 12.29 -3.59 7.33
N HIS A 32 11.85 -3.80 6.09
CA HIS A 32 12.39 -4.83 5.21
C HIS A 32 13.80 -4.49 4.71
N ILE A 33 14.11 -3.20 4.47
CA ILE A 33 15.46 -2.75 4.10
C ILE A 33 16.50 -3.09 5.19
N GLU A 34 16.11 -3.01 6.46
CA GLU A 34 17.00 -3.37 7.58
C GLU A 34 17.29 -4.87 7.61
N LEU A 35 16.31 -5.71 7.28
CA LEU A 35 16.43 -7.17 7.27
C LEU A 35 17.02 -7.73 5.97
N ALA A 36 17.01 -6.98 4.87
CA ALA A 36 17.47 -7.46 3.57
C ALA A 36 18.99 -7.71 3.57
N SER A 37 19.39 -8.97 3.43
CA SER A 37 20.79 -9.41 3.39
C SER A 37 21.40 -9.28 1.99
N ARG A 38 20.59 -9.45 0.93
CA ARG A 38 21.06 -9.43 -0.47
C ARG A 38 21.23 -8.00 -0.97
N PRO A 39 22.44 -7.58 -1.43
CA PRO A 39 22.69 -6.20 -1.85
C PRO A 39 21.77 -5.68 -2.97
N ALA A 40 21.48 -6.51 -3.97
CA ALA A 40 20.60 -6.15 -5.07
C ALA A 40 19.15 -5.92 -4.61
N TYR A 41 18.65 -6.78 -3.73
CA TYR A 41 17.31 -6.67 -3.16
C TYR A 41 17.19 -5.44 -2.25
N LYS A 42 18.12 -5.27 -1.31
CA LYS A 42 18.19 -4.07 -0.46
C LYS A 42 18.25 -2.77 -1.27
N LYS A 43 18.99 -2.76 -2.37
CA LYS A 43 19.01 -1.62 -3.29
C LYS A 43 17.64 -1.39 -3.93
N ARG A 44 16.98 -2.43 -4.45
CA ARG A 44 15.66 -2.30 -5.07
C ARG A 44 14.62 -1.78 -4.08
N LEU A 45 14.60 -2.28 -2.84
CA LEU A 45 13.70 -1.81 -1.79
C LEU A 45 13.93 -0.33 -1.46
N LYS A 46 15.19 0.12 -1.39
CA LYS A 46 15.51 1.55 -1.19
C LYS A 46 15.03 2.42 -2.34
N ASP A 47 15.13 1.93 -3.58
CA ASP A 47 14.63 2.64 -4.74
C ASP A 47 13.10 2.67 -4.76
N HIS A 48 12.45 1.55 -4.45
CA HIS A 48 10.99 1.46 -4.34
C HIS A 48 10.45 2.37 -3.22
N LEU A 49 11.09 2.41 -2.05
CA LEU A 49 10.73 3.35 -0.97
C LEU A 49 10.77 4.82 -1.44
N LYS A 50 11.69 5.20 -2.34
CA LYS A 50 11.68 6.56 -2.93
C LYS A 50 10.48 6.77 -3.84
N GLU A 51 10.09 5.75 -4.62
CA GLU A 51 8.90 5.75 -5.48
C GLU A 51 7.63 5.89 -4.62
N THR A 52 7.42 5.01 -3.63
CA THR A 52 6.31 5.06 -2.64
C THR A 52 6.23 6.43 -1.95
N ASN A 53 7.36 7.03 -1.58
CA ASN A 53 7.42 8.40 -1.05
C ASN A 53 6.93 9.49 -2.03
N GLN A 54 7.14 9.31 -3.33
CA GLN A 54 6.62 10.20 -4.35
C GLN A 54 5.13 9.96 -4.59
N HIS A 55 4.68 8.70 -4.56
CA HIS A 55 3.28 8.31 -4.71
C HIS A 55 2.41 8.94 -3.64
N VAL A 56 2.77 8.80 -2.36
CA VAL A 56 2.10 9.48 -1.23
C VAL A 56 1.87 10.97 -1.51
N LYS A 57 2.91 11.67 -1.97
CA LYS A 57 2.84 13.11 -2.25
C LYS A 57 1.96 13.43 -3.45
N LEU A 58 2.00 12.60 -4.50
CA LEU A 58 1.16 12.75 -5.69
C LEU A 58 -0.32 12.56 -5.35
N VAL A 59 -0.63 11.48 -4.62
CA VAL A 59 -1.99 11.15 -4.19
C VAL A 59 -2.53 12.22 -3.24
N GLU A 60 -1.74 12.65 -2.24
CA GLU A 60 -2.13 13.75 -1.34
C GLU A 60 -2.46 15.04 -2.10
N ARG A 61 -1.68 15.39 -3.13
CA ARG A 61 -1.97 16.56 -3.97
C ARG A 61 -3.28 16.39 -4.75
N ARG A 62 -3.55 15.19 -5.30
CA ARG A 62 -4.81 14.91 -6.00
C ARG A 62 -6.02 15.01 -5.08
N ILE A 63 -5.95 14.41 -3.90
CA ILE A 63 -7.01 14.51 -2.88
C ILE A 63 -7.34 15.97 -2.57
N LYS A 64 -6.33 16.80 -2.29
CA LYS A 64 -6.52 18.23 -2.00
C LYS A 64 -7.15 18.99 -3.16
N LYS A 65 -6.74 18.71 -4.40
CA LYS A 65 -7.28 19.36 -5.61
C LYS A 65 -8.74 18.99 -5.87
N LEU A 66 -9.16 17.79 -5.49
CA LEU A 66 -10.55 17.32 -5.58
C LEU A 66 -11.42 17.79 -4.40
N GLY A 67 -10.90 18.63 -3.50
CA GLY A 67 -11.63 19.13 -2.33
C GLY A 67 -11.61 18.17 -1.12
N GLY A 68 -10.95 17.03 -1.23
CA GLY A 68 -10.77 16.08 -0.14
C GLY A 68 -9.82 16.58 0.94
N LYS A 69 -10.02 16.09 2.16
CA LYS A 69 -9.15 16.36 3.31
C LYS A 69 -8.59 15.06 3.83
N LEU A 70 -7.28 15.00 3.96
CA LEU A 70 -6.62 13.95 4.74
C LEU A 70 -6.60 14.41 6.20
N ASP A 71 -7.36 13.73 7.06
CA ASP A 71 -7.20 13.94 8.49
C ASP A 71 -5.81 13.46 8.90
N ARG A 72 -4.97 14.40 9.36
CA ARG A 72 -3.59 14.14 9.81
C ARG A 72 -3.50 13.28 11.08
N GLY A 73 -4.57 12.58 11.48
CA GLY A 73 -4.69 11.96 12.79
C GLY A 73 -5.56 10.71 12.89
N VAL A 74 -6.07 10.16 11.79
CA VAL A 74 -6.80 8.88 11.85
C VAL A 74 -6.04 7.86 11.01
N PRO A 75 -5.37 6.85 11.62
CA PRO A 75 -4.86 5.73 10.85
C PRO A 75 -6.01 5.12 10.05
N ALA A 76 -5.76 4.71 8.81
CA ALA A 76 -6.72 4.08 7.89
C ALA A 76 -7.17 2.68 8.37
N LYS A 77 -7.56 2.56 9.65
CA LYS A 77 -8.21 1.41 10.28
C LYS A 77 -9.64 1.74 10.74
N ALA A 78 -10.23 2.81 10.24
CA ALA A 78 -11.61 3.19 10.57
C ALA A 78 -12.67 2.56 9.62
N VAL A 79 -12.27 1.65 8.73
CA VAL A 79 -13.21 0.87 7.90
C VAL A 79 -12.96 -0.64 8.05
N ALA A 80 -12.75 -1.11 9.27
CA ALA A 80 -12.79 -2.53 9.60
C ALA A 80 -13.25 -2.74 11.06
N ALA A 81 -14.36 -2.13 11.44
CA ALA A 81 -15.05 -2.45 12.68
C ALA A 81 -16.30 -3.28 12.35
N VAL A 82 -16.10 -4.57 12.08
CA VAL A 82 -17.02 -5.68 12.44
C VAL A 82 -16.34 -7.02 12.10
N ALA A 83 -15.61 -7.58 13.05
CA ALA A 83 -15.49 -9.03 13.22
C ALA A 83 -14.86 -9.29 14.60
N ASP A 84 -15.72 -9.41 15.62
CA ASP A 84 -15.37 -10.07 16.87
C ASP A 84 -14.91 -11.50 16.56
N LEU A 85 -13.60 -11.72 16.46
CA LEU A 85 -13.03 -13.07 16.47
C LEU A 85 -12.76 -13.50 17.92
N PRO A 86 -13.35 -14.60 18.41
CA PRO A 86 -13.08 -15.12 19.74
C PRO A 86 -11.59 -15.43 19.91
N LYS A 87 -10.99 -14.91 20.99
CA LYS A 87 -9.64 -15.23 21.43
C LYS A 87 -9.49 -16.75 21.56
N ARG A 88 -8.80 -17.39 20.61
CA ARG A 88 -8.44 -18.81 20.72
C ARG A 88 -7.32 -18.97 21.75
N THR A 89 -7.70 -19.45 22.92
CA THR A 89 -6.84 -20.13 23.88
C THR A 89 -6.31 -21.43 23.27
N ALA A 90 -5.10 -21.40 22.73
CA ALA A 90 -4.33 -22.59 22.38
C ALA A 90 -2.83 -22.29 22.50
N ALA A 91 -2.39 -21.82 23.68
CA ALA A 91 -1.00 -21.46 23.93
C ALA A 91 -0.15 -22.57 24.55
N ALA A 92 -0.68 -23.78 24.78
CA ALA A 92 0.05 -24.83 25.51
C ALA A 92 0.50 -26.05 24.66
N ALA A 93 0.07 -26.20 23.41
CA ALA A 93 0.39 -27.39 22.60
C ALA A 93 1.42 -27.15 21.46
N LYS A 94 1.80 -25.89 21.18
CA LYS A 94 2.65 -25.54 20.02
C LYS A 94 4.14 -25.43 20.33
N GLY A 95 4.59 -25.82 21.52
CA GLY A 95 5.98 -25.66 21.96
C GLY A 95 7.00 -26.45 21.13
N ALA A 96 6.59 -27.51 20.43
CA ALA A 96 7.50 -28.40 19.68
C ALA A 96 7.47 -28.19 18.15
N GLU A 97 6.39 -27.66 17.57
CA GLU A 97 6.33 -27.39 16.11
C GLU A 97 7.00 -26.06 15.72
N HIS A 98 7.14 -25.12 16.65
CA HIS A 98 7.83 -23.85 16.42
C HIS A 98 9.35 -23.98 16.28
N ALA A 99 9.94 -25.14 16.59
CA ALA A 99 11.36 -25.41 16.37
C ALA A 99 11.67 -25.85 14.91
N ILE A 100 10.65 -26.19 14.10
CA ILE A 100 10.80 -26.66 12.72
C ILE A 100 10.33 -25.60 11.69
N ARG A 101 9.63 -24.56 12.12
CA ARG A 101 9.37 -23.36 11.29
C ARG A 101 10.51 -22.37 11.52
N GLY A 102 11.38 -22.23 10.54
CA GLY A 102 12.58 -21.40 10.63
C GLY A 102 12.28 -19.96 11.04
N THR A 103 13.06 -19.54 12.03
CA THR A 103 13.03 -18.20 12.62
C THR A 103 14.26 -17.37 12.22
N GLY A 104 15.08 -17.91 11.29
CA GLY A 104 16.27 -17.26 10.76
C GLY A 104 15.94 -16.04 9.87
N ASP A 105 16.91 -15.16 9.72
CA ASP A 105 16.74 -13.91 8.98
C ASP A 105 16.48 -14.15 7.49
N GLU A 106 16.95 -15.27 6.93
CA GLU A 106 16.67 -15.70 5.55
C GLU A 106 15.20 -16.08 5.36
N GLU A 107 14.56 -16.75 6.33
CA GLU A 107 13.14 -17.08 6.24
C GLU A 107 12.26 -15.83 6.40
N LYS A 108 12.68 -14.87 7.22
CA LYS A 108 12.03 -13.56 7.32
C LYS A 108 12.14 -12.79 6.01
N GLU A 109 13.33 -12.74 5.41
CA GLU A 109 13.56 -12.10 4.11
C GLU A 109 12.67 -12.73 3.02
N LEU A 110 12.58 -14.06 2.96
CA LEU A 110 11.69 -14.76 2.02
C LEU A 110 10.21 -14.42 2.24
N LYS A 111 9.75 -14.35 3.49
CA LYS A 111 8.36 -13.97 3.81
C LYS A 111 8.09 -12.51 3.45
N ASN A 112 9.03 -11.62 3.73
CA ASN A 112 8.93 -10.21 3.35
C ASN A 112 8.82 -10.06 1.83
N ALA A 113 9.68 -10.73 1.06
CA ALA A 113 9.61 -10.71 -0.40
C ALA A 113 8.27 -11.22 -0.96
N LYS A 114 7.69 -12.26 -0.36
CA LYS A 114 6.35 -12.75 -0.74
C LYS A 114 5.25 -11.73 -0.44
N THR A 115 5.32 -11.09 0.74
CA THR A 115 4.36 -10.06 1.16
C THR A 115 4.46 -8.84 0.26
N GLU A 116 5.67 -8.38 -0.05
CA GLU A 116 5.93 -7.27 -0.98
C GLU A 116 5.36 -7.58 -2.35
N TYR A 117 5.70 -8.74 -2.94
CA TYR A 117 5.16 -9.14 -4.24
C TYR A 117 3.63 -9.11 -4.27
N TRP A 118 2.98 -9.60 -3.21
CA TRP A 118 1.52 -9.53 -3.10
C TRP A 118 1.00 -8.08 -3.00
N ASN A 119 1.66 -7.23 -2.20
CA ASN A 119 1.33 -5.82 -2.07
C ASN A 119 1.42 -5.09 -3.41
N GLU A 120 2.42 -5.38 -4.24
CA GLU A 120 2.54 -4.75 -5.57
C GLU A 120 1.30 -4.99 -6.42
N HIS A 121 0.78 -6.23 -6.43
CA HIS A 121 -0.43 -6.56 -7.20
C HIS A 121 -1.70 -5.92 -6.62
N GLU A 122 -1.76 -5.74 -5.30
CA GLU A 122 -2.82 -4.96 -4.66
C GLU A 122 -2.77 -3.49 -5.09
N GLU A 123 -1.58 -2.86 -5.11
CA GLU A 123 -1.41 -1.48 -5.57
C GLU A 123 -1.71 -1.33 -7.07
N ILE A 124 -1.25 -2.26 -7.91
CA ILE A 124 -1.57 -2.29 -9.35
C ILE A 124 -3.09 -2.30 -9.55
N ALA A 125 -3.82 -3.13 -8.80
CA ALA A 125 -5.27 -3.21 -8.89
C ALA A 125 -5.94 -1.91 -8.44
N ASN A 126 -5.50 -1.34 -7.32
CA ASN A 126 -6.03 -0.08 -6.79
C ASN A 126 -5.83 1.08 -7.77
N TYR A 127 -4.63 1.25 -8.31
CA TYR A 127 -4.34 2.32 -9.26
C TYR A 127 -4.97 2.10 -10.63
N LEU A 128 -5.18 0.85 -11.06
CA LEU A 128 -5.97 0.56 -12.26
C LEU A 128 -7.42 0.99 -12.08
N ALA A 129 -8.03 0.69 -10.93
CA ALA A 129 -9.40 1.11 -10.62
C ALA A 129 -9.53 2.65 -10.59
N ILE A 130 -8.57 3.35 -9.97
CA ILE A 130 -8.52 4.82 -9.95
C ILE A 130 -8.35 5.39 -11.37
N GLU A 131 -7.45 4.81 -12.18
CA GLU A 131 -7.23 5.24 -13.58
C GLU A 131 -8.52 5.12 -14.40
N ILE A 132 -9.24 4.00 -14.29
CA ILE A 132 -10.49 3.75 -15.00
C ILE A 132 -11.57 4.73 -14.55
N LEU A 133 -11.77 4.90 -13.24
CA LEU A 133 -12.78 5.80 -12.69
C LEU A 133 -12.50 7.25 -13.08
N ALA A 134 -11.26 7.71 -12.93
CA ALA A 134 -10.86 9.07 -13.29
C ALA A 134 -11.06 9.33 -14.79
N THR A 135 -10.76 8.35 -15.64
CA THR A 135 -11.00 8.44 -17.09
C THR A 135 -12.49 8.56 -17.39
N ALA A 136 -13.35 7.77 -16.74
CA ALA A 136 -14.80 7.81 -16.93
C ALA A 136 -15.41 9.16 -16.49
N LEU A 137 -14.82 9.80 -15.48
CA LEU A 137 -15.24 11.12 -14.96
C LEU A 137 -14.60 12.30 -15.71
N GLY A 138 -13.71 12.05 -16.66
CA GLY A 138 -12.99 13.10 -17.39
C GLY A 138 -11.86 13.78 -16.62
N ASP A 139 -11.50 13.28 -15.42
CA ASP A 139 -10.35 13.77 -14.65
C ASP A 139 -9.03 13.22 -15.20
N LYS A 140 -8.54 13.88 -16.25
CA LYS A 140 -7.28 13.52 -16.92
C LYS A 140 -6.06 13.57 -15.99
N GLU A 141 -6.06 14.46 -15.00
CA GLU A 141 -4.91 14.61 -14.10
C GLU A 141 -4.81 13.40 -13.16
N THR A 142 -5.92 12.98 -12.54
CA THR A 142 -5.93 11.79 -11.69
C THR A 142 -5.63 10.53 -12.49
N ALA A 143 -6.19 10.39 -13.70
CA ALA A 143 -5.92 9.23 -14.55
C ALA A 143 -4.43 9.11 -14.90
N GLN A 144 -3.76 10.22 -15.22
CA GLN A 144 -2.33 10.23 -15.50
C GLN A 144 -1.48 9.88 -14.27
N VAL A 145 -1.83 10.42 -13.10
CA VAL A 145 -1.14 10.10 -11.84
C VAL A 145 -1.28 8.61 -11.53
N ALA A 146 -2.50 8.07 -11.53
CA ALA A 146 -2.75 6.66 -11.22
C ALA A 146 -2.02 5.72 -12.20
N LYS A 147 -2.04 6.04 -13.50
CA LYS A 147 -1.30 5.29 -14.52
C LYS A 147 0.22 5.31 -14.29
N ALA A 148 0.77 6.44 -13.90
CA ALA A 148 2.21 6.58 -13.65
C ALA A 148 2.66 5.72 -12.46
N ILE A 149 1.87 5.76 -11.38
CA ILE A 149 2.11 4.95 -10.18
C ILE A 149 1.95 3.46 -10.50
N ARG A 150 0.82 3.04 -11.11
CA ARG A 150 0.61 1.65 -11.53
C ARG A 150 1.79 1.07 -12.33
N ARG A 151 2.38 1.85 -13.24
CA ARG A 151 3.54 1.42 -14.02
C ARG A 151 4.82 1.29 -13.19
N GLN A 152 4.97 2.03 -12.10
CA GLN A 152 6.06 1.86 -11.13
C GLN A 152 5.88 0.54 -10.37
N GLU A 153 4.67 0.25 -9.91
CA GLU A 153 4.35 -1.00 -9.20
C GLU A 153 4.47 -2.21 -10.12
N GLU A 154 4.06 -2.13 -11.39
CA GLU A 154 4.31 -3.19 -12.38
C GLU A 154 5.81 -3.50 -12.57
N ARG A 155 6.68 -2.48 -12.46
CA ARG A 155 8.14 -2.66 -12.51
C ARG A 155 8.71 -3.19 -11.19
N MET A 156 8.03 -3.01 -10.08
CA MET A 156 8.41 -3.62 -8.80
C MET A 156 7.97 -5.08 -8.76
N ALA A 157 6.74 -5.38 -9.15
CA ALA A 157 6.20 -6.73 -9.24
C ALA A 157 7.01 -7.65 -10.17
N SER A 158 7.65 -7.11 -11.21
CA SER A 158 8.44 -7.89 -12.18
C SER A 158 9.90 -8.09 -11.82
N PHE A 159 10.38 -7.48 -10.74
CA PHE A 159 11.76 -7.64 -10.23
C PHE A 159 11.91 -8.92 -9.39
#